data_AF-A0A1A3P3B8-F1
#
_entry.id   AF-A0A1A3P3B8-F1
#
_cell.length_a   1.000
_cell.length_b   1.000
_cell.length_c   1.000
_cell.angle_alpha   90.00
_cell.angle_beta   90.00
_cell.angle_gamma   90.00
#
_symmetry.space_group_name_H-M   'P 1'
#
loop_
_entity.id
_entity.type
_entity.pdbx_description
1 polymer ?
#
loop_
_entity_poly.entity_id
_entity_poly.type
_entity_poly.pdbx_seq_one_letter_code
_entity_poly.pdbx_strand_id
1 'polypeptide(L)'
;MPQRLLAFAIDFRSTGGFDIVSHSVPAISRAQAISNRQSAASRAFWLFMLTAFGAVTAAVGISFAVVDPSAAPAWIASLIGVGCAVAGFVGCRRVMPRVRYRITTVFSGLRLVAVLGCVVLAIWGLGAAHLISGRVAKSVIIAAVLGALVFHLSTSTLFMGDCNGLLFRKTLVHWDSVAQVVYTVGAGAGTVEIGARLRPGVNIKAMPVRDGQVLVDLPVRTVVSRSKFDVDRMRWVLNQSGRQDIALVQLP
;
A
#
# COMPACT_ATOMS: atom_id res chain seq x y z
N MET A 1 -51.19 14.97 -40.13
CA MET A 1 -50.10 15.44 -41.03
C MET A 1 -49.36 16.59 -40.31
N PRO A 2 -48.03 16.73 -40.49
CA PRO A 2 -46.96 16.54 -39.49
C PRO A 2 -46.34 17.89 -38.98
N GLN A 3 -45.47 18.02 -37.97
CA GLN A 3 -44.04 17.62 -37.87
C GLN A 3 -43.42 18.00 -36.47
N ARG A 4 -42.67 17.05 -35.86
CA ARG A 4 -41.29 17.13 -35.27
C ARG A 4 -40.88 18.34 -34.38
N LEU A 5 -40.54 18.18 -33.08
CA LEU A 5 -39.27 17.70 -32.43
C LEU A 5 -38.29 18.82 -32.00
N LEU A 6 -37.63 18.59 -30.84
CA LEU A 6 -36.40 19.19 -30.23
C LEU A 6 -36.65 20.11 -29.02
N ALA A 7 -36.41 19.66 -27.78
CA ALA A 7 -35.14 19.38 -27.11
C ALA A 7 -34.36 20.66 -26.74
N PHE A 8 -34.52 21.11 -25.50
CA PHE A 8 -33.73 22.19 -24.90
C PHE A 8 -32.59 21.57 -24.09
N ALA A 9 -31.41 21.48 -24.72
CA ALA A 9 -30.15 21.15 -24.06
C ALA A 9 -29.51 22.44 -23.56
N ILE A 10 -29.22 22.52 -22.26
CA ILE A 10 -28.45 23.62 -21.68
C ILE A 10 -26.97 23.27 -21.87
N ASP A 11 -26.32 24.06 -22.72
CA ASP A 11 -24.90 24.05 -23.02
C ASP A 11 -24.12 24.73 -21.89
N PHE A 12 -23.30 23.96 -21.15
CA PHE A 12 -22.33 24.48 -20.19
C PHE A 12 -20.93 24.11 -20.70
N ARG A 13 -20.44 24.88 -21.66
CA ARG A 13 -19.04 24.87 -22.11
C ARG A 13 -18.53 26.30 -22.17
N SER A 14 -17.70 26.68 -21.19
CA SER A 14 -16.57 27.62 -21.33
C SER A 14 -16.16 28.16 -19.95
N THR A 15 -15.14 27.55 -19.34
CA THR A 15 -14.14 28.19 -18.46
C THR A 15 -13.14 27.12 -18.00
N GLY A 16 -11.87 27.26 -18.40
CA GLY A 16 -10.73 26.52 -17.83
C GLY A 16 -10.69 25.01 -18.13
N GLY A 17 -9.92 24.62 -19.15
CA GLY A 17 -9.69 23.22 -19.51
C GLY A 17 -9.04 22.42 -18.39
N PHE A 18 -9.86 21.75 -17.59
CA PHE A 18 -9.46 20.55 -16.86
C PHE A 18 -9.52 19.39 -17.84
N ASP A 19 -8.37 18.83 -18.20
CA ASP A 19 -8.31 17.59 -18.97
C ASP A 19 -8.86 16.44 -18.11
N ILE A 20 -10.17 16.19 -18.22
CA ILE A 20 -10.79 14.96 -17.75
C ILE A 20 -10.40 13.86 -18.76
N VAL A 21 -9.18 13.36 -18.67
CA VAL A 21 -8.75 12.20 -19.47
C VAL A 21 -9.53 10.97 -18.98
N SER A 22 -10.55 10.58 -19.74
CA SER A 22 -11.46 9.48 -19.44
C SER A 22 -11.00 8.19 -20.11
N HIS A 23 -10.10 7.44 -19.46
CA HIS A 23 -9.97 6.00 -19.72
C HIS A 23 -10.96 5.26 -18.81
N SER A 24 -11.99 4.66 -19.42
CA SER A 24 -13.12 4.02 -18.74
C SER A 24 -12.72 2.67 -18.16
N VAL A 25 -12.17 2.66 -16.95
CA VAL A 25 -12.24 1.45 -16.12
C VAL A 25 -13.73 1.18 -15.85
N PRO A 26 -14.26 -0.02 -16.17
CA PRO A 26 -15.66 -0.33 -15.91
C PRO A 26 -15.99 -0.08 -14.44
N ALA A 27 -17.06 0.67 -14.16
CA ALA A 27 -17.46 0.96 -12.80
C ALA A 27 -17.79 -0.35 -12.07
N ILE A 28 -17.11 -0.64 -10.96
CA ILE A 28 -17.38 -1.82 -10.14
C ILE A 28 -18.28 -1.44 -8.96
N SER A 29 -19.10 -2.38 -8.49
CA SER A 29 -19.87 -2.15 -7.26
C SER A 29 -18.95 -2.23 -6.03
N ARG A 30 -19.33 -1.59 -4.92
CA ARG A 30 -18.60 -1.67 -3.64
C ARG A 30 -18.48 -3.12 -3.15
N ALA A 31 -19.53 -3.92 -3.30
CA ALA A 31 -19.52 -5.34 -2.95
C ALA A 31 -18.49 -6.13 -3.78
N GLN A 32 -18.42 -5.84 -5.09
CA GLN A 32 -17.43 -6.44 -5.97
C GLN A 32 -16.00 -6.02 -5.61
N ALA A 33 -15.78 -4.74 -5.26
CA ALA A 33 -14.48 -4.25 -4.80
C ALA A 33 -14.01 -4.97 -3.52
N ILE A 34 -14.91 -5.19 -2.56
CA ILE A 34 -14.61 -5.93 -1.32
C ILE A 34 -14.28 -7.40 -1.63
N SER A 35 -15.07 -8.07 -2.47
CA SER A 35 -14.81 -9.47 -2.85
C SER A 35 -13.49 -9.64 -3.61
N ASN A 36 -13.20 -8.74 -4.56
CA ASN A 36 -11.93 -8.70 -5.29
C ASN A 36 -10.75 -8.49 -4.34
N ARG A 37 -10.88 -7.59 -3.35
CA ARG A 37 -9.87 -7.39 -2.33
C ARG A 37 -9.67 -8.63 -1.47
N GLN A 38 -10.74 -9.26 -1.00
CA GLN A 38 -10.66 -10.44 -0.12
C GLN A 38 -9.98 -11.62 -0.84
N SER A 39 -10.36 -11.89 -2.08
CA SER A 39 -9.74 -12.95 -2.88
C SER A 39 -8.26 -12.67 -3.17
N ALA A 40 -7.91 -11.43 -3.52
CA ALA A 40 -6.53 -11.04 -3.73
C ALA A 40 -5.70 -11.04 -2.42
N ALA A 41 -6.29 -10.63 -1.29
CA ALA A 41 -5.65 -10.65 0.01
C ALA A 41 -5.39 -12.07 0.49
N SER A 42 -6.33 -12.99 0.29
CA SER A 42 -6.15 -14.42 0.60
C SER A 42 -5.01 -15.03 -0.21
N ARG A 43 -4.96 -14.78 -1.53
CA ARG A 43 -3.83 -15.24 -2.37
C ARG A 43 -2.50 -14.63 -1.90
N ALA A 44 -2.49 -13.34 -1.58
CA ALA A 44 -1.29 -12.69 -1.09
C ALA A 44 -0.83 -13.23 0.27
N PHE A 45 -1.77 -13.60 1.15
CA PHE A 45 -1.46 -14.25 2.42
C PHE A 45 -0.74 -15.58 2.20
N TRP A 46 -1.25 -16.45 1.33
CA TRP A 46 -0.62 -17.73 1.03
C TRP A 46 0.76 -17.58 0.38
N LEU A 47 0.91 -16.61 -0.54
CA LEU A 47 2.21 -16.29 -1.13
C LEU A 47 3.19 -15.73 -0.11
N PHE A 48 2.71 -14.95 0.86
CA PHE A 48 3.52 -14.46 1.97
C PHE A 48 3.95 -15.61 2.90
N MET A 49 3.05 -16.56 3.20
CA MET A 49 3.39 -17.78 3.94
C MET A 49 4.44 -18.61 3.21
N LEU A 50 4.30 -18.78 1.90
CA LEU A 50 5.32 -19.45 1.08
C LEU A 50 6.67 -18.74 1.18
N THR A 51 6.68 -17.40 1.17
CA THR A 51 7.91 -16.63 1.38
C THR A 51 8.53 -16.89 2.75
N ALA A 52 7.72 -16.80 3.80
CA ALA A 52 8.17 -16.93 5.18
C ALA A 52 8.69 -18.33 5.47
N PHE A 53 7.94 -19.37 5.14
CA PHE A 53 8.36 -20.76 5.33
C PHE A 53 9.56 -21.11 4.45
N GLY A 54 9.60 -20.65 3.20
CA GLY A 54 10.78 -20.81 2.34
C GLY A 54 12.04 -20.21 2.97
N ALA A 55 11.95 -18.98 3.50
CA ALA A 55 13.07 -18.32 4.15
C ALA A 55 13.52 -19.05 5.44
N VAL A 56 12.59 -19.57 6.24
CA VAL A 56 12.91 -20.37 7.42
C VAL A 56 13.60 -21.67 7.04
N THR A 57 13.06 -22.41 6.08
CA THR A 57 13.67 -23.65 5.57
C THR A 57 15.09 -23.39 5.03
N ALA A 58 15.27 -22.27 4.31
CA ALA A 58 16.59 -21.86 3.82
C ALA A 58 17.57 -21.59 4.96
N ALA A 59 17.17 -20.81 5.96
CA ALA A 59 18.02 -20.47 7.10
C ALA A 59 18.42 -21.72 7.91
N VAL A 60 17.48 -22.64 8.15
CA VAL A 60 17.73 -23.91 8.84
C VAL A 60 18.70 -24.77 8.03
N GLY A 61 18.45 -24.95 6.73
CA GLY A 61 19.35 -25.71 5.85
C GLY A 61 20.77 -25.15 5.84
N ILE A 62 20.92 -23.82 5.70
CA ILE A 62 22.22 -23.14 5.73
C ILE A 62 22.92 -23.37 7.06
N SER A 63 22.20 -23.29 8.19
CA SER A 63 22.80 -23.51 9.50
C SER A 63 23.41 -24.91 9.66
N PHE A 64 22.77 -25.94 9.11
CA PHE A 64 23.33 -27.29 9.09
C PHE A 64 24.50 -27.42 8.10
N ALA A 65 24.40 -26.81 6.92
CA ALA A 65 25.47 -26.83 5.92
C ALA A 65 26.75 -26.12 6.38
N VAL A 66 26.64 -25.14 7.29
CA VAL A 66 27.80 -24.48 7.91
C VAL A 66 28.52 -25.42 8.89
N VAL A 67 27.77 -26.28 9.59
CA VAL A 67 28.34 -27.24 10.56
C VAL A 67 28.90 -28.47 9.85
N ASP A 68 28.19 -28.99 8.85
CA ASP A 68 28.62 -30.10 7.99
C ASP A 68 28.42 -29.73 6.51
N PRO A 69 29.46 -29.23 5.84
CA PRO A 69 29.40 -28.85 4.43
C PRO A 69 29.10 -30.03 3.48
N SER A 70 29.35 -31.26 3.91
CA SER A 70 29.15 -32.47 3.12
C SER A 70 27.70 -32.99 3.16
N ALA A 71 26.87 -32.46 4.06
CA ALA A 71 25.48 -32.86 4.22
C ALA A 71 24.62 -32.41 3.02
N ALA A 72 24.54 -33.24 1.98
CA ALA A 72 23.69 -33.00 0.81
C ALA A 72 22.23 -32.63 1.14
N PRO A 73 21.55 -33.24 2.14
CA PRO A 73 20.20 -32.84 2.52
C PRO A 73 20.08 -31.38 2.97
N ALA A 74 21.12 -30.83 3.62
CA ALA A 74 21.12 -29.45 4.10
C ALA A 74 21.15 -28.44 2.94
N TRP A 75 21.96 -28.71 1.91
CA TRP A 75 22.00 -27.92 0.69
C TRP A 75 20.71 -28.01 -0.12
N ILE A 76 20.15 -29.22 -0.26
CA ILE A 76 18.87 -29.43 -0.96
C ILE A 76 17.75 -28.63 -0.27
N ALA A 77 17.62 -28.75 1.05
CA ALA A 77 16.64 -27.99 1.82
C ALA A 77 16.83 -26.48 1.66
N SER A 78 18.08 -26.02 1.65
CA SER A 78 18.43 -24.60 1.46
C SER A 78 17.96 -24.07 0.10
N LEU A 79 18.27 -24.79 -0.97
CA LEU A 79 17.90 -24.41 -2.34
C LEU A 79 16.39 -24.40 -2.53
N ILE A 80 15.68 -25.42 -2.03
CA ILE A 80 14.21 -25.47 -2.06
C ILE A 80 13.62 -24.29 -1.29
N GLY A 81 14.13 -24.03 -0.07
CA GLY A 81 13.70 -22.91 0.75
C GLY A 81 13.86 -21.56 0.05
N VAL A 82 15.02 -21.30 -0.55
CA VAL A 82 15.29 -20.07 -1.33
C VAL A 82 14.34 -19.98 -2.53
N GLY A 83 14.15 -21.06 -3.27
CA GLY A 83 13.22 -21.11 -4.40
C GLY A 83 11.79 -20.74 -4.01
N CYS A 84 11.27 -21.35 -2.94
CA CYS A 84 9.96 -21.00 -2.36
C CYS A 84 9.90 -19.54 -1.90
N ALA A 85 10.97 -19.05 -1.23
CA ALA A 85 11.04 -17.68 -0.73
C ALA A 85 10.88 -16.66 -1.86
N VAL A 86 11.67 -16.83 -2.92
CA VAL A 86 11.67 -15.97 -4.11
C VAL A 86 10.35 -16.07 -4.87
N ALA A 87 9.83 -17.28 -5.10
CA ALA A 87 8.56 -17.48 -5.79
C ALA A 87 7.39 -16.81 -5.06
N GLY A 88 7.29 -17.01 -3.74
CA GLY A 88 6.31 -16.34 -2.90
C GLY A 88 6.44 -14.82 -2.95
N PHE A 89 7.68 -14.30 -2.92
CA PHE A 89 7.94 -12.86 -2.90
C PHE A 89 7.54 -12.20 -4.23
N VAL A 90 7.96 -12.80 -5.35
CA VAL A 90 7.59 -12.35 -6.70
C VAL A 90 6.07 -12.42 -6.87
N GLY A 91 5.43 -13.50 -6.43
CA GLY A 91 3.98 -13.64 -6.44
C GLY A 91 3.29 -12.54 -5.63
N CYS A 92 3.72 -12.29 -4.40
CA CYS A 92 3.23 -11.21 -3.55
C CYS A 92 3.34 -9.85 -4.25
N ARG A 93 4.47 -9.56 -4.90
CA ARG A 93 4.66 -8.30 -5.65
C ARG A 93 3.70 -8.13 -6.82
N ARG A 94 3.26 -9.24 -7.44
CA ARG A 94 2.28 -9.21 -8.53
C ARG A 94 0.84 -9.06 -8.03
N VAL A 95 0.51 -9.66 -6.88
CA VAL A 95 -0.85 -9.67 -6.33
C VAL A 95 -1.17 -8.43 -5.49
N MET A 96 -0.24 -7.94 -4.67
CA MET A 96 -0.43 -6.77 -3.79
C MET A 96 -0.96 -5.51 -4.51
N PRO A 97 -0.49 -5.18 -5.73
CA PRO A 97 -1.11 -4.20 -6.62
C PRO A 97 -2.63 -4.23 -6.78
N ARG A 98 -3.26 -5.40 -6.60
CA ARG A 98 -4.71 -5.63 -6.75
C ARG A 98 -5.46 -5.50 -5.43
N VAL A 99 -4.75 -5.52 -4.31
CA VAL A 99 -5.35 -5.38 -2.96
C VAL A 99 -5.45 -3.91 -2.58
N ARG A 100 -4.41 -3.14 -2.91
CA ARG A 100 -4.30 -1.72 -2.55
C ARG A 100 -3.29 -1.02 -3.45
N TYR A 101 -3.51 0.26 -3.68
CA TYR A 101 -2.48 1.16 -4.17
C TYR A 101 -1.80 1.80 -2.96
N ARG A 102 -0.50 1.57 -2.79
CA ARG A 102 0.25 2.05 -1.62
C ARG A 102 1.51 2.77 -2.06
N ILE A 103 1.69 4.00 -1.61
CA ILE A 103 2.90 4.79 -1.80
C ILE A 103 3.63 4.90 -0.47
N THR A 104 4.92 4.57 -0.48
CA THR A 104 5.79 4.57 0.69
C THR A 104 6.88 5.63 0.60
N THR A 105 7.48 5.97 1.74
CA THR A 105 8.67 6.82 1.81
C THR A 105 9.81 6.27 0.94
N VAL A 106 10.77 7.14 0.58
CA VAL A 106 12.01 6.70 -0.07
C VAL A 106 12.74 5.71 0.86
N PHE A 107 13.40 4.71 0.27
CA PHE A 107 14.15 3.67 1.00
C PHE A 107 13.34 2.83 2.01
N SER A 108 12.01 2.81 1.92
CA SER A 108 11.16 2.00 2.82
C SER A 108 11.57 0.51 2.83
N GLY A 109 11.94 -0.05 1.68
CA GLY A 109 12.45 -1.43 1.58
C GLY A 109 13.74 -1.66 2.37
N LEU A 110 14.74 -0.77 2.21
CA LEU A 110 15.99 -0.85 2.97
C LEU A 110 15.74 -0.68 4.47
N ARG A 111 14.85 0.25 4.85
CA ARG A 111 14.44 0.42 6.24
C ARG A 111 13.79 -0.84 6.82
N LEU A 112 12.96 -1.55 6.05
CA LEU A 112 12.39 -2.81 6.49
C LEU A 112 13.49 -3.86 6.72
N VAL A 113 14.42 -3.99 5.78
CA VAL A 113 15.57 -4.92 5.92
C VAL A 113 16.39 -4.58 7.16
N ALA A 114 16.70 -3.30 7.40
CA ALA A 114 17.44 -2.87 8.58
C ALA A 114 16.69 -3.20 9.88
N VAL A 115 15.38 -2.89 9.95
CA VAL A 115 14.55 -3.20 11.14
C VAL A 115 14.50 -4.71 11.39
N LEU A 116 14.28 -5.52 10.36
CA LEU A 116 14.28 -6.97 10.50
C LEU A 116 15.66 -7.51 10.90
N GLY A 117 16.74 -6.96 10.35
CA GLY A 117 18.11 -7.28 10.74
C GLY A 117 18.37 -7.00 12.22
N CYS A 118 17.96 -5.83 12.72
CA CYS A 118 18.05 -5.51 14.15
C CYS A 118 17.24 -6.48 15.02
N VAL A 119 16.05 -6.89 14.58
CA VAL A 119 15.23 -7.89 15.29
C VAL A 119 15.94 -9.24 15.35
N VAL A 120 16.50 -9.72 14.24
CA VAL A 120 17.25 -10.98 14.19
C VAL A 120 18.46 -10.94 15.13
N LEU A 121 19.24 -9.86 15.10
CA LEU A 121 20.39 -9.68 15.98
C LEU A 121 19.99 -9.64 17.46
N ALA A 122 18.89 -8.96 17.79
CA ALA A 122 18.37 -8.91 19.16
C ALA A 122 17.90 -10.29 19.65
N ILE A 123 17.16 -11.03 18.83
CA ILE A 123 16.73 -12.40 19.16
C ILE A 123 17.95 -13.31 19.38
N TRP A 124 18.95 -13.21 18.50
CA TRP A 124 20.19 -13.98 18.62
C TRP A 124 20.93 -13.66 19.92
N GLY A 125 21.13 -12.37 20.25
CA GLY A 125 21.79 -11.95 21.48
C GLY A 125 21.04 -12.39 22.75
N LEU A 126 19.71 -12.29 22.76
CA LEU A 126 18.88 -12.78 23.87
C LEU A 126 18.98 -14.29 24.05
N GLY A 127 19.04 -15.05 22.94
CA GLY A 127 19.24 -16.50 22.96
C GLY A 127 20.63 -16.89 23.47
N ALA A 128 21.68 -16.22 22.99
CA ALA A 128 23.06 -16.45 23.41
C ALA A 128 23.29 -16.11 24.89
N ALA A 129 22.59 -15.10 25.41
CA ALA A 129 22.60 -14.74 26.83
C ALA A 129 21.66 -15.63 27.70
N HIS A 130 21.03 -16.65 27.12
CA HIS A 130 20.05 -17.53 27.77
C HIS A 130 18.86 -16.79 28.41
N LEU A 131 18.57 -15.56 27.96
CA LEU A 131 17.48 -14.73 28.50
C LEU A 131 16.11 -15.13 27.97
N ILE A 132 16.06 -15.82 26.83
CA ILE A 132 14.84 -16.38 26.27
C ILE A 132 15.04 -17.86 25.97
N SER A 133 14.15 -18.70 26.50
CA SER A 133 14.16 -20.15 26.25
C SER A 133 12.74 -20.73 26.25
N GLY A 134 12.60 -21.95 25.74
CA GLY A 134 11.35 -22.71 25.75
C GLY A 134 10.17 -21.99 25.10
N ARG A 135 8.98 -22.10 25.71
CA ARG A 135 7.73 -21.52 25.17
C ARG A 135 7.75 -20.00 25.09
N VAL A 136 8.49 -19.32 25.97
CA VAL A 136 8.57 -17.85 26.02
C VAL A 136 9.30 -17.29 24.81
N ALA A 137 10.37 -17.97 24.35
CA ALA A 137 11.13 -17.55 23.17
C ALA A 137 10.24 -17.44 21.93
N LYS A 138 9.33 -18.40 21.70
CA LYS A 138 8.39 -18.37 20.57
C LYS A 138 7.50 -17.12 20.58
N SER A 139 6.91 -16.79 21.73
CA SER A 139 6.05 -15.61 21.88
C SER A 139 6.82 -14.31 21.68
N VAL A 140 8.03 -14.21 22.24
CA VAL A 140 8.90 -13.03 22.10
C VAL A 140 9.30 -12.82 20.63
N ILE A 141 9.68 -13.87 19.92
CA ILE A 141 10.04 -13.81 18.49
C ILE A 141 8.85 -13.34 17.67
N ILE A 142 7.66 -13.94 17.86
CA ILE A 142 6.44 -13.55 17.14
C ILE A 142 6.11 -12.08 17.42
N ALA A 143 6.13 -11.66 18.68
CA ALA A 143 5.84 -10.28 19.07
C ALA A 143 6.85 -9.28 18.46
N ALA A 144 8.14 -9.61 18.46
CA ALA A 144 9.19 -8.77 17.89
C ALA A 144 9.02 -8.59 16.37
N VAL A 145 8.78 -9.69 15.64
CA VAL A 145 8.57 -9.65 14.19
C VAL A 145 7.29 -8.90 13.83
N LEU A 146 6.17 -9.19 14.50
CA LEU A 146 4.91 -8.49 14.26
C LEU A 146 5.03 -6.99 14.61
N GLY A 147 5.66 -6.66 15.74
CA GLY A 147 5.92 -5.30 16.16
C GLY A 147 6.75 -4.53 15.14
N ALA A 148 7.83 -5.13 14.63
CA ALA A 148 8.66 -4.56 13.56
C ALA A 148 7.88 -4.31 12.27
N LEU A 149 7.05 -5.28 11.86
CA LEU A 149 6.22 -5.14 10.66
C LEU A 149 5.17 -4.03 10.81
N VAL A 150 4.46 -3.98 11.95
CA VAL A 150 3.46 -2.93 12.24
C VAL A 150 4.13 -1.55 12.34
N PHE A 151 5.27 -1.46 13.02
CA PHE A 151 6.07 -0.25 13.08
C PHE A 151 6.51 0.20 11.68
N HIS A 152 7.02 -0.70 10.86
CA HIS A 152 7.42 -0.40 9.49
C HIS A 152 6.23 0.08 8.64
N LEU A 153 5.10 -0.63 8.68
CA LEU A 153 3.90 -0.29 7.92
C LEU A 153 3.34 1.08 8.31
N SER A 154 3.28 1.38 9.61
CA SER A 154 2.73 2.64 10.14
C SER A 154 3.61 3.85 9.89
N THR A 155 4.92 3.66 9.76
CA THR A 155 5.89 4.76 9.59
C THR A 155 6.32 4.98 8.15
N SER A 156 6.18 3.96 7.29
CA SER A 156 6.65 4.02 5.90
C SER A 156 5.55 4.29 4.89
N THR A 157 4.27 4.19 5.28
CA THR A 157 3.15 4.50 4.37
C THR A 157 2.91 6.00 4.34
N LEU A 158 2.94 6.59 3.14
CA LEU A 158 2.57 7.99 2.92
C LEU A 158 1.12 8.09 2.43
N PHE A 159 0.76 7.23 1.48
CA PHE A 159 -0.57 7.15 0.91
C PHE A 159 -0.98 5.70 0.72
N MET A 160 -2.24 5.38 0.96
CA MET A 160 -2.84 4.11 0.55
C MET A 160 -4.29 4.31 0.13
N GLY A 161 -4.68 3.75 -1.01
CA GLY A 161 -6.06 3.70 -1.46
C GLY A 161 -6.51 2.25 -1.66
N ASP A 162 -7.67 1.91 -1.11
CA ASP A 162 -8.34 0.62 -1.29
C ASP A 162 -9.86 0.76 -1.15
N CYS A 163 -10.62 -0.35 -1.11
CA CYS A 163 -12.08 -0.31 -1.01
C CYS A 163 -12.63 0.28 0.30
N ASN A 164 -11.81 0.49 1.33
CA ASN A 164 -12.24 1.09 2.60
C ASN A 164 -12.13 2.61 2.60
N GLY A 165 -11.24 3.17 1.78
CA GLY A 165 -11.01 4.62 1.71
C GLY A 165 -9.58 4.98 1.33
N LEU A 166 -9.20 6.18 1.75
CA LEU A 166 -7.89 6.78 1.53
C LEU A 166 -7.16 6.98 2.86
N LEU A 167 -5.99 6.40 2.99
CA LEU A 167 -5.10 6.60 4.13
C LEU A 167 -4.02 7.61 3.75
N PHE A 168 -4.04 8.76 4.41
CA PHE A 168 -2.98 9.78 4.34
C PHE A 168 -2.10 9.63 5.58
N ARG A 169 -0.94 8.97 5.42
CA ARG A 169 -0.04 8.56 6.49
C ARG A 169 -0.72 7.67 7.54
N LYS A 170 -1.32 8.28 8.55
CA LYS A 170 -2.03 7.61 9.66
C LYS A 170 -3.52 7.94 9.71
N THR A 171 -3.99 8.88 8.88
CA THR A 171 -5.37 9.34 8.86
C THR A 171 -6.13 8.61 7.77
N LEU A 172 -7.09 7.77 8.16
CA LEU A 172 -7.99 7.09 7.23
C LEU A 172 -9.21 7.99 6.98
N VAL A 173 -9.54 8.19 5.71
CA VAL A 173 -10.75 8.89 5.26
C VAL A 173 -11.59 7.90 4.46
N HIS A 174 -12.76 7.57 4.97
CA HIS A 174 -13.69 6.65 4.31
C HIS A 174 -14.28 7.28 3.05
N TRP A 175 -14.63 6.44 2.07
CA TRP A 175 -15.20 6.89 0.80
C TRP A 175 -16.46 7.76 0.95
N ASP A 176 -17.24 7.52 1.99
CA ASP A 176 -18.46 8.29 2.29
C ASP A 176 -18.16 9.74 2.68
N SER A 177 -16.92 10.02 3.11
CA SER A 177 -16.46 11.35 3.48
C SER A 177 -15.79 12.11 2.32
N VAL A 178 -15.42 11.43 1.23
CA VAL A 178 -14.63 12.02 0.14
C VAL A 178 -15.56 12.61 -0.92
N ALA A 179 -15.36 13.89 -1.25
CA ALA A 179 -16.01 14.56 -2.37
C ALA A 179 -15.14 14.51 -3.64
N GLN A 180 -13.84 14.82 -3.50
CA GLN A 180 -12.89 14.83 -4.62
C GLN A 180 -11.51 14.38 -4.13
N VAL A 181 -10.77 13.73 -5.01
CA VAL A 181 -9.33 13.50 -4.82
C VAL A 181 -8.58 14.47 -5.70
N VAL A 182 -7.68 15.22 -5.09
CA VAL A 182 -6.92 16.28 -5.75
C VAL A 182 -5.46 15.90 -5.78
N TYR A 183 -4.77 16.16 -6.89
CA TYR A 183 -3.33 16.08 -6.96
C TYR A 183 -2.72 17.27 -7.70
N THR A 184 -1.51 17.68 -7.32
CA THR A 184 -0.73 18.75 -7.97
C THR A 184 0.76 18.41 -7.94
N VAL A 185 1.55 19.12 -8.74
CA VAL A 185 3.01 19.12 -8.62
C VAL A 185 3.37 19.62 -7.21
N GLY A 186 4.19 18.85 -6.49
CA GLY A 186 4.62 19.27 -5.16
C GLY A 186 5.68 20.38 -5.25
N ALA A 187 5.86 21.14 -4.16
CA ALA A 187 6.82 22.23 -4.12
C ALA A 187 8.29 21.76 -4.28
N GLY A 188 8.58 20.50 -3.94
CA GLY A 188 9.89 19.89 -4.14
C GLY A 188 10.06 19.29 -5.53
N ALA A 189 11.25 19.40 -6.11
CA ALA A 189 11.57 18.79 -7.39
C ALA A 189 11.27 17.28 -7.40
N GLY A 190 10.56 16.81 -8.43
CA GLY A 190 10.20 15.39 -8.57
C GLY A 190 9.17 14.89 -7.56
N THR A 191 8.37 15.78 -6.96
CA THR A 191 7.30 15.41 -6.02
C THR A 191 5.91 15.68 -6.57
N VAL A 192 4.93 14.96 -6.03
CA VAL A 192 3.49 15.18 -6.27
C VAL A 192 2.83 15.26 -4.90
N GLU A 193 1.92 16.21 -4.73
CA GLU A 193 1.06 16.23 -3.55
C GLU A 193 -0.32 15.67 -3.89
N ILE A 194 -0.83 14.83 -2.99
CA ILE A 194 -2.17 14.23 -3.09
C ILE A 194 -2.96 14.71 -1.89
N GLY A 195 -4.19 15.17 -2.09
CA GLY A 195 -5.12 15.55 -1.04
C GLY A 195 -6.54 15.04 -1.33
N ALA A 196 -7.40 15.15 -0.32
CA ALA A 196 -8.82 14.87 -0.50
C ALA A 196 -9.66 16.06 0.00
N ARG A 197 -10.60 16.49 -0.84
CA ARG A 197 -11.69 17.38 -0.44
C ARG A 197 -12.77 16.53 0.21
N LEU A 198 -13.20 16.96 1.38
CA LEU A 198 -14.24 16.27 2.13
C LEU A 198 -15.62 16.78 1.72
N ARG A 199 -16.65 15.96 1.93
CA ARG A 199 -18.03 16.38 1.76
C ARG A 199 -18.43 17.42 2.80
N PRO A 200 -19.42 18.28 2.49
CA PRO A 200 -19.97 19.21 3.46
C PRO A 200 -20.42 18.49 4.75
N GLY A 201 -20.16 19.10 5.90
CA GLY A 201 -20.53 18.56 7.21
C GLY A 201 -19.59 17.48 7.78
N VAL A 202 -18.62 16.99 7.00
CA VAL A 202 -17.62 16.06 7.50
C VAL A 202 -16.54 16.82 8.27
N ASN A 203 -16.44 16.57 9.57
CA ASN A 203 -15.35 17.11 10.40
C ASN A 203 -14.26 16.06 10.62
N ILE A 204 -13.09 16.29 10.05
CA ILE A 204 -11.87 15.50 10.30
C ILE A 204 -10.81 16.45 10.84
N LYS A 205 -10.09 16.01 11.87
CA LYS A 205 -8.94 16.76 12.40
C LYS A 205 -7.93 17.00 11.28
N ALA A 206 -7.75 18.26 10.89
CA ALA A 206 -6.82 18.65 9.86
C ALA A 206 -5.39 18.19 10.20
N MET A 207 -4.69 17.68 9.19
CA MET A 207 -3.30 17.32 9.32
C MET A 207 -2.43 18.58 9.48
N PRO A 208 -1.41 18.54 10.35
CA PRO A 208 -0.49 19.67 10.50
C PRO A 208 0.19 19.97 9.15
N VAL A 209 0.30 21.26 8.83
CA VAL A 209 1.05 21.74 7.66
C VAL A 209 2.52 21.39 7.83
N ARG A 210 3.14 20.93 6.75
CA ARG A 210 4.56 20.62 6.68
C ARG A 210 5.18 21.38 5.53
N ASP A 211 6.48 21.60 5.62
CA ASP A 211 7.25 22.26 4.58
C ASP A 211 7.09 21.56 3.22
N GLY A 212 6.96 22.36 2.17
CA GLY A 212 6.80 21.89 0.80
C GLY A 212 5.39 21.38 0.44
N GLN A 213 4.39 21.60 1.30
CA GLN A 213 2.98 21.37 0.97
C GLN A 213 2.35 22.61 0.32
N VAL A 214 1.65 22.37 -0.78
CA VAL A 214 0.92 23.35 -1.60
C VAL A 214 -0.59 23.26 -1.31
N LEU A 215 -1.13 22.06 -1.09
CA LEU A 215 -2.56 21.82 -0.84
C LEU A 215 -2.99 22.12 0.61
N VAL A 216 -2.48 23.20 1.19
CA VAL A 216 -2.63 23.53 2.62
C VAL A 216 -4.07 23.81 3.06
N ASP A 217 -4.94 24.12 2.10
CA ASP A 217 -6.39 24.31 2.27
C ASP A 217 -7.13 22.99 2.55
N LEU A 218 -6.59 21.85 2.12
CA LEU A 218 -7.24 20.55 2.29
C LEU A 218 -6.91 19.93 3.64
N PRO A 219 -7.89 19.38 4.39
CA PRO A 219 -7.67 18.86 5.74
C PRO A 219 -6.77 17.61 5.77
N VAL A 220 -6.74 16.84 4.69
CA VAL A 220 -5.87 15.66 4.55
C VAL A 220 -5.09 15.74 3.24
N ARG A 221 -3.78 15.55 3.36
CA ARG A 221 -2.83 15.67 2.25
C ARG A 221 -1.51 14.99 2.55
N THR A 222 -0.80 14.59 1.51
CA THR A 222 0.54 14.06 1.62
C THR A 222 1.34 14.29 0.35
N VAL A 223 2.60 14.69 0.53
CA VAL A 223 3.60 14.73 -0.54
C VAL A 223 4.17 13.32 -0.75
N VAL A 224 4.34 12.94 -2.01
CA VAL A 224 4.92 11.67 -2.44
C VAL A 224 5.94 11.90 -3.57
N SER A 225 6.79 10.91 -3.81
CA SER A 225 7.69 10.91 -4.98
C SER A 225 6.88 10.77 -6.27
N ARG A 226 7.15 11.62 -7.27
CA ARG A 226 6.51 11.56 -8.59
C ARG A 226 6.71 10.20 -9.26
N SER A 227 7.89 9.59 -9.10
CA SER A 227 8.18 8.25 -9.63
C SER A 227 7.33 7.11 -9.06
N LYS A 228 6.61 7.35 -7.95
CA LYS A 228 5.70 6.38 -7.33
C LYS A 228 4.23 6.72 -7.53
N PHE A 229 3.94 7.93 -8.01
CA PHE A 229 2.60 8.39 -8.31
C PHE A 229 2.21 7.97 -9.72
N ASP A 230 1.03 7.38 -9.86
CA ASP A 230 0.49 6.86 -11.11
C ASP A 230 -1.00 7.21 -11.17
N VAL A 231 -1.38 7.97 -12.19
CA VAL A 231 -2.73 8.50 -12.36
C VAL A 231 -3.73 7.37 -12.66
N ASP A 232 -3.35 6.38 -13.45
CA ASP A 232 -4.23 5.25 -13.78
C ASP A 232 -4.45 4.36 -12.57
N ARG A 233 -3.44 4.20 -11.73
CA ARG A 233 -3.59 3.58 -10.40
C ARG A 233 -4.55 4.36 -9.51
N MET A 234 -4.50 5.68 -9.55
CA MET A 234 -5.44 6.51 -8.78
C MET A 234 -6.87 6.38 -9.29
N ARG A 235 -7.07 6.32 -10.62
CA ARG A 235 -8.39 6.00 -11.22
C ARG A 235 -8.89 4.63 -10.76
N TRP A 236 -8.02 3.62 -10.75
CA TRP A 236 -8.36 2.30 -10.21
C TRP A 236 -8.78 2.38 -8.73
N VAL A 237 -8.08 3.17 -7.91
CA VAL A 237 -8.42 3.41 -6.50
C VAL A 237 -9.81 4.02 -6.37
N LEU A 238 -10.13 5.06 -7.14
CA LEU A 238 -11.46 5.68 -7.13
C LEU A 238 -12.55 4.68 -7.49
N ASN A 239 -12.29 3.82 -8.48
CA ASN A 239 -13.23 2.76 -8.85
C ASN A 239 -13.47 1.76 -7.68
N GLN A 240 -12.50 1.56 -6.77
CA GLN A 240 -12.70 0.71 -5.59
C GLN A 240 -13.71 1.28 -4.58
N SER A 241 -14.07 2.56 -4.68
CA SER A 241 -15.11 3.16 -3.84
C SER A 241 -16.51 2.62 -4.17
N GLY A 242 -16.71 2.13 -5.39
CA GLY A 242 -18.02 1.82 -5.95
C GLY A 242 -18.89 3.05 -6.24
N ARG A 243 -18.28 4.24 -6.26
CA ARG A 243 -18.94 5.52 -6.48
C ARG A 243 -18.46 6.16 -7.78
N GLN A 244 -19.36 6.86 -8.45
CA GLN A 244 -19.07 7.59 -9.69
C GLN A 244 -19.02 9.12 -9.48
N ASP A 245 -19.43 9.60 -8.30
CA ASP A 245 -19.51 11.03 -7.98
C ASP A 245 -18.19 11.61 -7.41
N ILE A 246 -17.14 10.79 -7.28
CA ILE A 246 -15.83 11.23 -6.80
C ILE A 246 -14.93 11.51 -7.98
N ALA A 247 -14.64 12.78 -8.22
CA ALA A 247 -13.73 13.21 -9.28
C ALA A 247 -12.25 13.09 -8.85
N LEU A 248 -11.39 12.73 -9.80
CA LEU A 248 -9.95 12.92 -9.72
C LEU A 248 -9.60 14.26 -10.40
N VAL A 249 -9.07 15.21 -9.65
CA VAL A 249 -8.78 16.57 -10.14
C VAL A 249 -7.29 16.83 -10.09
N GLN A 250 -6.72 17.23 -11.22
CA GLN A 250 -5.38 17.78 -11.27
C GLN A 250 -5.45 19.29 -11.10
N LEU A 251 -4.74 19.84 -10.11
CA LEU A 251 -4.50 21.28 -10.02
C LEU A 251 -3.17 21.61 -10.73
N PRO A 252 -3.05 22.84 -11.25
CA PRO A 252 -1.80 23.32 -11.84
C PRO A 252 -0.62 23.24 -10.86
#